data_AF-A0A8T3KZ92-F1
#
_entry.id   AF-A0A8T3KZ92-F1
#
_cell.length_a   1.000
_cell.length_b   1.000
_cell.length_c   1.000
_cell.angle_alpha   90.00
_cell.angle_beta   90.00
_cell.angle_gamma   90.00
#
_symmetry.space_group_name_H-M   'P 1'
#
loop_
_entity.id
_entity.type
_entity.pdbx_description
1 polymer ?
#
loop_
_entity_poly.entity_id
_entity_poly.type
_entity_poly.pdbx_seq_one_letter_code
_entity_poly.pdbx_strand_id
1 'polypeptide(L)'
;MSWLQPTGYEEYLLQRAEETEPDVVELAKLLSLVPLVEPLLLRNVRRHFLPSSETETESRLWFSNLVAVRSTQGFILRQGVARLVADKLLQEDKTRFKRLWRFTQDHTAHWKPLKRLERDLRYHTLKNEQEEVRKRLQDILRDISRERDEEKRLDMARWAKKNLPLVATQKNALEEGHLLAQYAATALCDTADWSTMSQPQSLPTWLSSRVRRHRLIPLTEPYVRTTYTAP
;
A
#
# COMPACT_ATOMS: atom_id res chain seq x y z
N MET A 1 12.61 2.73 7.39
CA MET A 1 11.18 2.94 7.07
C MET A 1 11.08 3.21 5.60
N SER A 2 10.04 2.80 4.86
CA SER A 2 9.78 3.51 3.60
C SER A 2 8.40 3.25 3.04
N TRP A 3 7.49 4.12 3.46
CA TRP A 3 6.71 4.92 2.52
C TRP A 3 7.71 5.72 1.65
N LEU A 4 7.49 5.78 0.34
CA LEU A 4 8.47 6.24 -0.66
C LEU A 4 9.20 7.51 -0.18
N GLN A 5 10.52 7.47 -0.14
CA GLN A 5 11.30 8.63 0.32
C GLN A 5 11.04 9.81 -0.61
N PRO A 6 10.79 11.00 -0.06
CA PRO A 6 10.60 12.19 -0.88
C PRO A 6 11.84 12.46 -1.73
N THR A 7 11.60 12.82 -2.97
CA THR A 7 12.62 13.33 -3.89
C THR A 7 12.79 14.83 -3.69
N GLY A 8 13.95 15.39 -4.09
CA GLY A 8 14.16 16.85 -4.04
C GLY A 8 13.13 17.64 -4.85
N TYR A 9 12.53 17.04 -5.88
CA TYR A 9 11.42 17.63 -6.61
C TYR A 9 10.14 17.76 -5.75
N GLU A 10 9.82 16.75 -4.95
CA GLU A 10 8.64 16.78 -4.07
C GLU A 10 8.84 17.73 -2.89
N GLU A 11 10.06 17.84 -2.38
CA GLU A 11 10.45 18.87 -1.40
C GLU A 11 10.25 20.28 -1.97
N TYR A 12 10.76 20.53 -3.18
CA TYR A 12 10.57 21.80 -3.88
C TYR A 12 9.09 22.14 -4.10
N LEU A 13 8.29 21.17 -4.56
CA LEU A 13 6.85 21.36 -4.76
C LEU A 13 6.14 21.75 -3.46
N LEU A 14 6.47 21.05 -2.36
CA LEU A 14 5.87 21.33 -1.06
C LEU A 14 6.28 22.71 -0.56
N GLN A 15 7.57 23.05 -0.63
CA GLN A 15 8.07 24.37 -0.21
C GLN A 15 7.39 25.49 -0.99
N ARG A 16 7.32 25.39 -2.32
CA ARG A 16 6.64 26.37 -3.16
C ARG A 16 5.17 26.52 -2.77
N ALA A 17 4.48 25.40 -2.52
CA ALA A 17 3.08 25.44 -2.11
C ALA A 17 2.90 26.03 -0.70
N GLU A 18 3.84 25.82 0.23
CA GLU A 18 3.82 26.44 1.55
C GLU A 18 3.95 27.96 1.47
N GLU A 19 4.71 28.47 0.51
CA GLU A 19 4.89 29.91 0.27
C GLU A 19 3.67 30.55 -0.42
N THR A 20 3.07 29.87 -1.40
CA THR A 20 2.00 30.47 -2.23
C THR A 20 0.59 30.08 -1.82
N GLU A 21 0.39 28.88 -1.27
CA GLU A 21 -0.92 28.28 -0.99
C GLU A 21 -0.93 27.52 0.36
N PRO A 22 -0.66 28.19 1.50
CA PRO A 22 -0.50 27.52 2.78
C PRO A 22 -1.75 26.76 3.24
N ASP A 23 -2.95 27.24 2.88
CA ASP A 23 -4.23 26.58 3.17
C ASP A 23 -4.40 25.26 2.41
N VAL A 24 -3.91 25.20 1.17
CA VAL A 24 -3.90 23.97 0.35
C VAL A 24 -2.96 22.93 0.97
N VAL A 25 -1.78 23.36 1.43
CA VAL A 25 -0.84 22.45 2.12
C VAL A 25 -1.42 21.93 3.42
N GLU A 26 -2.10 22.79 4.19
CA GLU A 26 -2.75 22.37 5.44
C GLU A 26 -3.84 21.33 5.19
N LEU A 27 -4.65 21.48 4.13
CA LEU A 27 -5.63 20.46 3.76
C LEU A 27 -4.95 19.16 3.25
N ALA A 28 -3.85 19.27 2.50
CA ALA A 28 -3.06 18.13 2.06
C ALA A 28 -2.44 17.34 3.23
N LYS A 29 -1.93 18.03 4.27
CA LYS A 29 -1.44 17.42 5.52
C LYS A 29 -2.48 16.51 6.13
N LEU A 30 -3.73 16.97 6.20
CA LEU A 30 -4.85 16.21 6.77
C LEU A 30 -5.28 15.01 5.93
N LEU A 31 -4.93 14.96 4.66
CA LEU A 31 -5.31 13.88 3.74
C LEU A 31 -4.16 12.91 3.43
N SER A 32 -3.00 13.16 4.01
CA SER A 32 -1.74 12.47 3.71
C SER A 32 -1.78 10.95 3.92
N LEU A 33 -2.50 10.47 4.93
CA LEU A 33 -2.60 9.05 5.27
C LEU A 33 -3.48 8.24 4.31
N VAL A 34 -4.20 8.90 3.42
CA VAL A 34 -5.25 8.32 2.59
C VAL A 34 -4.67 7.94 1.22
N PRO A 35 -4.81 6.69 0.76
CA PRO A 35 -4.29 6.26 -0.54
C PRO A 35 -5.03 6.83 -1.75
N LEU A 36 -6.33 7.09 -1.59
CA LEU A 36 -7.19 7.73 -2.57
C LEU A 36 -8.14 8.68 -1.84
N VAL A 37 -8.02 9.98 -2.10
CA VAL A 37 -8.89 11.00 -1.50
C VAL A 37 -10.18 11.09 -2.30
N GLU A 38 -11.26 10.56 -1.72
CA GLU A 38 -12.61 10.69 -2.27
C GLU A 38 -13.16 12.11 -2.04
N PRO A 39 -14.00 12.67 -2.94
CA PRO A 39 -14.57 14.00 -2.77
C PRO A 39 -15.31 14.20 -1.44
N LEU A 40 -16.05 13.17 -0.98
CA LEU A 40 -16.77 13.24 0.29
C LEU A 40 -15.80 13.27 1.48
N LEU A 41 -14.70 12.51 1.43
CA LEU A 41 -13.67 12.52 2.46
C LEU A 41 -12.96 13.88 2.51
N LEU A 42 -12.59 14.44 1.36
CA LEU A 42 -12.02 15.79 1.23
C LEU A 42 -12.90 16.83 1.94
N ARG A 43 -14.18 16.87 1.58
CA ARG A 43 -15.16 17.80 2.15
C ARG A 43 -15.33 17.59 3.65
N ASN A 44 -15.42 16.35 4.12
CA ASN A 44 -15.62 16.04 5.52
C ASN A 44 -14.39 16.39 6.37
N VAL A 45 -13.18 16.11 5.86
CA VAL A 45 -11.93 16.51 6.52
C VAL A 45 -11.84 18.03 6.63
N ARG A 46 -12.09 18.76 5.54
CA ARG A 46 -12.07 20.23 5.56
C ARG A 46 -13.06 20.78 6.59
N ARG A 47 -14.34 20.36 6.53
CA ARG A 47 -15.37 20.86 7.44
C ARG A 47 -15.08 20.56 8.91
N HIS A 48 -14.45 19.42 9.21
CA HIS A 48 -14.18 19.02 10.57
C HIS A 48 -12.92 19.66 11.16
N PHE A 49 -11.82 19.70 10.38
CA PHE A 49 -10.51 20.13 10.88
C PHE A 49 -10.13 21.55 10.49
N LEU A 50 -10.78 22.13 9.47
CA LEU A 50 -10.55 23.49 8.96
C LEU A 50 -11.89 24.21 8.74
N PRO A 51 -12.75 24.37 9.76
CA PRO A 51 -14.12 24.87 9.59
C PRO A 51 -14.17 26.30 9.01
N SER A 52 -13.14 27.11 9.25
CA SER A 52 -13.03 28.47 8.73
C SER A 52 -12.43 28.55 7.32
N SER A 53 -11.98 27.43 6.75
CA SER A 53 -11.43 27.41 5.39
C SER A 53 -12.53 27.51 4.34
N GLU A 54 -12.20 28.16 3.24
CA GLU A 54 -13.13 28.33 2.12
C GLU A 54 -13.36 27.01 1.39
N THR A 55 -14.51 26.89 0.73
CA THR A 55 -14.79 25.71 -0.10
C THR A 55 -13.87 25.67 -1.32
N GLU A 56 -13.38 26.82 -1.79
CA GLU A 56 -12.44 26.92 -2.90
C GLU A 56 -11.11 26.19 -2.63
N THR A 57 -10.67 26.09 -1.37
CA THR A 57 -9.46 25.34 -0.99
C THR A 57 -9.54 23.86 -1.41
N GLU A 58 -10.75 23.26 -1.42
CA GLU A 58 -10.95 21.89 -1.94
C GLU A 58 -10.59 21.79 -3.43
N SER A 59 -11.05 22.77 -4.22
CA SER A 59 -10.78 22.85 -5.66
C SER A 59 -9.30 23.12 -5.92
N ARG A 60 -8.72 24.10 -5.22
CA ARG A 60 -7.29 24.44 -5.34
C ARG A 60 -6.41 23.24 -5.04
N LEU A 61 -6.68 22.50 -3.97
CA LEU A 61 -5.97 21.25 -3.69
C LEU A 61 -6.14 20.23 -4.82
N TRP A 62 -7.38 20.01 -5.29
CA TRP A 62 -7.67 19.07 -6.38
C TRP A 62 -6.87 19.36 -7.65
N PHE A 63 -6.64 20.64 -7.98
CA PHE A 63 -5.91 21.06 -9.17
C PHE A 63 -4.42 21.41 -8.92
N SER A 64 -3.95 21.31 -7.67
CA SER A 64 -2.58 21.65 -7.29
C SER A 64 -1.54 20.65 -7.83
N ASN A 65 -0.27 21.08 -7.85
CA ASN A 65 0.86 20.23 -8.20
C ASN A 65 1.19 19.16 -7.14
N LEU A 66 0.57 19.22 -5.96
CA LEU A 66 0.71 18.20 -4.90
C LEU A 66 -0.02 16.89 -5.27
N VAL A 67 -0.97 16.97 -6.20
CA VAL A 67 -1.74 15.83 -6.71
C VAL A 67 -0.99 15.15 -7.85
N ALA A 68 -0.82 13.83 -7.76
CA ALA A 68 -0.18 13.02 -8.79
C ALA A 68 -1.18 12.57 -9.86
N VAL A 69 -2.36 12.09 -9.43
CA VAL A 69 -3.37 11.49 -10.31
C VAL A 69 -4.75 11.96 -9.87
N ARG A 70 -5.62 12.21 -10.86
CA ARG A 70 -7.02 12.62 -10.65
C ARG A 70 -7.93 11.69 -11.44
N SER A 71 -9.11 11.42 -10.88
CA SER A 71 -10.14 10.60 -11.49
C SER A 71 -11.51 11.04 -10.98
N THR A 72 -12.57 10.49 -11.55
CA THR A 72 -13.94 10.68 -11.04
C THR A 72 -14.15 10.12 -9.62
N GLN A 73 -13.34 9.15 -9.21
CA GLN A 73 -13.42 8.56 -7.86
C GLN A 73 -12.71 9.38 -6.79
N GLY A 74 -11.82 10.30 -7.18
CA GLY A 74 -10.93 10.99 -6.25
C GLY A 74 -9.56 11.27 -6.85
N PHE A 75 -8.64 11.68 -5.99
CA PHE A 75 -7.25 11.96 -6.35
C PHE A 75 -6.25 11.25 -5.44
N ILE A 76 -5.02 11.15 -5.93
CA ILE A 76 -3.88 10.58 -5.20
C ILE A 76 -2.82 11.67 -5.07
N LEU A 77 -2.39 11.94 -3.83
CA LEU A 77 -1.24 12.81 -3.57
C LEU A 77 0.05 12.18 -4.09
N ARG A 78 1.00 13.02 -4.52
CA ARG A 78 2.38 12.56 -4.77
C ARG A 78 2.92 11.90 -3.49
N GLN A 79 3.54 10.73 -3.63
CA GLN A 79 3.85 9.88 -2.47
C GLN A 79 4.88 10.53 -1.54
N GLY A 80 5.92 11.17 -2.07
CA GLY A 80 6.89 11.90 -1.25
C GLY A 80 6.29 13.13 -0.60
N VAL A 81 5.40 13.86 -1.29
CA VAL A 81 4.64 14.96 -0.68
C VAL A 81 3.80 14.44 0.49
N ALA A 82 2.98 13.40 0.27
CA ALA A 82 2.14 12.79 1.30
C ALA A 82 2.99 12.33 2.51
N ARG A 83 4.17 11.77 2.26
CA ARG A 83 5.12 11.40 3.31
C ARG A 83 5.60 12.61 4.10
N LEU A 84 6.10 13.65 3.42
CA LEU A 84 6.61 14.87 4.05
C LEU A 84 5.54 15.52 4.94
N VAL A 85 4.33 15.71 4.41
CA VAL A 85 3.27 16.39 5.15
C VAL A 85 2.73 15.54 6.32
N ALA A 86 2.76 14.21 6.20
CA ALA A 86 2.40 13.32 7.30
C ALA A 86 3.46 13.29 8.41
N ASP A 87 4.74 13.26 8.04
CA ASP A 87 5.87 13.35 8.99
C ASP A 87 5.81 14.69 9.75
N LYS A 88 5.62 15.81 9.03
CA LYS A 88 5.42 17.14 9.64
C LYS A 88 4.25 17.12 10.64
N LEU A 89 3.07 16.63 10.24
CA LEU A 89 1.89 16.58 11.13
C LEU A 89 2.14 15.70 12.38
N LEU A 90 2.80 14.55 12.22
CA LEU A 90 3.12 13.66 13.33
C LEU A 90 4.10 14.31 14.33
N GLN A 91 5.04 15.11 13.84
CA GLN A 91 6.04 15.82 14.65
C GLN A 91 5.42 17.04 15.34
N GLU A 92 4.59 17.81 14.62
CA GLU A 92 3.96 19.05 15.10
C GLU A 92 2.89 18.78 16.16
N ASP A 93 1.94 17.87 15.91
CA ASP A 93 0.82 17.61 16.81
C ASP A 93 0.36 16.14 16.79
N LYS A 94 0.94 15.36 17.69
CA LYS A 94 0.60 13.93 17.88
C LYS A 94 -0.88 13.71 18.24
N THR A 95 -1.51 14.65 18.95
CA THR A 95 -2.91 14.52 19.38
C THR A 95 -3.84 14.73 18.20
N ARG A 96 -3.61 15.76 17.39
CA ARG A 96 -4.32 15.99 16.13
C ARG A 96 -4.09 14.86 15.15
N PHE A 97 -2.86 14.37 15.02
CA PHE A 97 -2.55 13.20 14.19
C PHE A 97 -3.38 11.96 14.61
N LYS A 98 -3.48 11.65 15.91
CA LYS A 98 -4.29 10.54 16.41
C LYS A 98 -5.79 10.73 16.17
N ARG A 99 -6.30 11.96 16.33
CA ARG A 99 -7.71 12.29 16.03
C ARG A 99 -8.00 12.14 14.53
N LEU A 100 -7.12 12.66 13.69
CA LEU A 100 -7.21 12.52 12.24
C LEU A 100 -7.21 11.06 11.82
N TRP A 101 -6.37 10.24 12.44
CA TRP A 101 -6.32 8.81 12.14
C TRP A 101 -7.67 8.14 12.42
N ARG A 102 -8.25 8.34 13.60
CA ARG A 102 -9.58 7.79 13.95
C ARG A 102 -10.65 8.27 12.98
N PHE A 103 -10.69 9.59 12.71
CA PHE A 103 -11.62 10.18 11.76
C PHE A 103 -11.51 9.54 10.37
N THR A 104 -10.27 9.33 9.90
CA THR A 104 -10.00 8.69 8.62
C THR A 104 -10.50 7.24 8.63
N GLN A 105 -10.26 6.49 9.71
CA GLN A 105 -10.74 5.11 9.83
C GLN A 105 -12.26 5.00 9.71
N ASP A 106 -13.00 5.88 10.40
CA ASP A 106 -14.46 5.91 10.38
C ASP A 106 -14.99 6.23 8.98
N HIS A 107 -14.40 7.25 8.34
CA HIS A 107 -14.82 7.72 7.02
C HIS A 107 -14.37 6.84 5.85
N THR A 108 -13.57 5.80 6.12
CA THR A 108 -13.11 4.85 5.11
C THR A 108 -13.43 3.41 5.52
N ALA A 109 -14.38 3.23 6.44
CA ALA A 109 -14.85 1.91 6.88
C ALA A 109 -15.53 1.12 5.74
N HIS A 110 -16.18 1.82 4.79
CA HIS A 110 -16.83 1.25 3.61
C HIS A 110 -15.86 0.72 2.54
N TRP A 111 -14.57 1.04 2.66
CA TRP A 111 -13.59 0.64 1.66
C TRP A 111 -13.36 -0.86 1.61
N LYS A 112 -13.05 -1.35 0.40
CA LYS A 112 -12.61 -2.73 0.18
C LYS A 112 -11.41 -3.07 1.10
N PRO A 113 -11.29 -4.32 1.59
CA PRO A 113 -10.24 -4.72 2.53
C PRO A 113 -8.83 -4.29 2.13
N LEU A 114 -8.43 -4.51 0.87
CA LEU A 114 -7.10 -4.15 0.37
C LEU A 114 -6.83 -2.63 0.40
N LYS A 115 -7.85 -1.78 0.17
CA LYS A 115 -7.70 -0.33 0.29
C LYS A 115 -7.52 0.11 1.74
N ARG A 116 -8.25 -0.51 2.68
CA ARG A 116 -8.08 -0.27 4.13
C ARG A 116 -6.70 -0.74 4.61
N LEU A 117 -6.23 -1.89 4.11
CA LEU A 117 -4.89 -2.39 4.39
C LEU A 117 -3.80 -1.41 3.91
N GLU A 118 -3.91 -0.87 2.70
CA GLU A 118 -2.98 0.14 2.18
C GLU A 118 -2.92 1.37 3.10
N ARG A 119 -4.08 1.91 3.50
CA ARG A 119 -4.19 3.02 4.45
C ARG A 119 -3.50 2.70 5.79
N ASP A 120 -3.79 1.52 6.34
CA ASP A 120 -3.25 1.11 7.64
C ASP A 120 -1.74 0.90 7.61
N LEU A 121 -1.22 0.30 6.54
CA LEU A 121 0.22 0.15 6.37
C LEU A 121 0.92 1.51 6.32
N ARG A 122 0.39 2.50 5.59
CA ARG A 122 0.95 3.87 5.59
C ARG A 122 1.05 4.44 7.01
N TYR A 123 0.01 4.30 7.81
CA TYR A 123 0.00 4.75 9.20
C TYR A 123 1.08 4.07 10.07
N HIS A 124 1.15 2.74 10.05
CA HIS A 124 2.11 2.00 10.87
C HIS A 124 3.55 2.19 10.39
N THR A 125 3.75 2.28 9.07
CA THR A 125 5.05 2.61 8.48
C THR A 125 5.48 4.04 8.83
N LEU A 126 4.56 5.00 8.93
CA LEU A 126 4.88 6.37 9.40
C LEU A 126 5.31 6.38 10.86
N LYS A 127 4.63 5.62 11.72
CA LYS A 127 4.94 5.51 13.15
C LYS A 127 6.14 4.61 13.49
N ASN A 128 6.79 4.01 12.49
CA ASN A 128 7.85 3.01 12.66
C ASN A 128 7.42 1.76 13.47
N GLU A 129 6.14 1.39 13.40
CA GLU A 129 5.58 0.24 14.12
C GLU A 129 5.79 -1.06 13.30
N GLN A 130 7.04 -1.52 13.22
CA GLN A 130 7.42 -2.64 12.35
C GLN A 130 6.67 -3.94 12.65
N GLU A 131 6.34 -4.21 13.92
CA GLU A 131 5.54 -5.38 14.31
C GLU A 131 4.12 -5.34 13.73
N GLU A 132 3.48 -4.17 13.71
CA GLU A 132 2.14 -4.02 13.13
C GLU A 132 2.17 -4.13 11.61
N VAL A 133 3.21 -3.59 10.97
CA VAL A 133 3.45 -3.79 9.53
C VAL A 133 3.63 -5.29 9.23
N ARG A 134 4.49 -5.98 9.99
CA ARG A 134 4.73 -7.42 9.85
C ARG A 134 3.43 -8.21 9.96
N LYS A 135 2.68 -8.00 11.04
CA LYS A 135 1.41 -8.70 11.29
C LYS A 135 0.43 -8.56 10.14
N ARG A 136 0.31 -7.35 9.57
CA ARG A 136 -0.57 -7.08 8.42
C ARG A 136 -0.10 -7.76 7.13
N LEU A 137 1.20 -7.83 6.90
CA LEU A 137 1.76 -8.60 5.79
C LEU A 137 1.56 -10.11 5.98
N GLN A 138 1.66 -10.63 7.21
CA GLN A 138 1.31 -12.02 7.51
C GLN A 138 -0.17 -12.32 7.26
N ASP A 139 -1.05 -11.39 7.63
CA ASP A 139 -2.49 -11.55 7.45
C ASP A 139 -2.86 -11.62 5.97
N ILE A 140 -2.30 -10.76 5.10
CA ILE A 140 -2.57 -10.88 3.65
C ILE A 140 -1.98 -12.15 3.04
N LEU A 141 -0.78 -12.58 3.44
CA LEU A 141 -0.22 -13.87 3.00
C LEU A 141 -1.12 -15.04 3.41
N ARG A 142 -1.70 -14.97 4.61
CA ARG A 142 -2.66 -15.94 5.10
C ARG A 142 -3.94 -15.91 4.28
N ASP A 143 -4.46 -14.74 3.93
CA ASP A 143 -5.65 -14.59 3.10
C ASP A 143 -5.41 -15.14 1.69
N ILE A 144 -4.27 -14.82 1.07
CA ILE A 144 -3.85 -15.40 -0.23
C ILE A 144 -3.83 -16.92 -0.19
N SER A 145 -3.31 -17.51 0.90
CA SER A 145 -3.23 -18.98 1.04
C SER A 145 -4.59 -19.67 1.17
N ARG A 146 -5.64 -18.92 1.56
CA ARG A 146 -6.99 -19.43 1.77
C ARG A 146 -7.94 -19.08 0.63
N GLU A 147 -7.62 -18.06 -0.15
CA GLU A 147 -8.42 -17.61 -1.28
C GLU A 147 -8.39 -18.65 -2.40
N ARG A 148 -9.58 -19.04 -2.85
CA ARG A 148 -9.78 -20.05 -3.90
C ARG A 148 -10.06 -19.40 -5.25
N ASP A 149 -10.57 -18.18 -5.21
CA ASP A 149 -10.86 -17.38 -6.40
C ASP A 149 -9.55 -16.85 -7.01
N GLU A 150 -9.31 -17.22 -8.27
CA GLU A 150 -8.11 -16.81 -9.00
C GLU A 150 -8.08 -15.31 -9.28
N GLU A 151 -9.22 -14.69 -9.60
CA GLU A 151 -9.28 -13.26 -9.90
C GLU A 151 -8.92 -12.43 -8.65
N LYS A 152 -9.44 -12.82 -7.49
CA LYS A 152 -9.10 -12.18 -6.21
C LYS A 152 -7.63 -12.35 -5.84
N ARG A 153 -7.06 -13.52 -6.11
CA ARG A 153 -5.62 -13.77 -5.92
C ARG A 153 -4.77 -12.87 -6.82
N LEU A 154 -5.15 -12.71 -8.10
CA LEU A 154 -4.48 -11.77 -9.00
C LEU A 154 -4.61 -10.32 -8.53
N ASP A 155 -5.76 -9.91 -8.01
CA ASP A 155 -5.94 -8.58 -7.42
C ASP A 155 -5.05 -8.35 -6.20
N MET A 156 -4.89 -9.35 -5.34
CA MET A 156 -3.93 -9.31 -4.22
C MET A 156 -2.48 -9.22 -4.71
N ALA A 157 -2.12 -9.94 -5.78
CA ALA A 157 -0.80 -9.86 -6.39
C ALA A 157 -0.53 -8.46 -7.00
N ARG A 158 -1.49 -7.89 -7.73
CA ARG A 158 -1.40 -6.51 -8.26
C ARG A 158 -1.30 -5.49 -7.14
N TRP A 159 -2.08 -5.66 -6.07
CA TRP A 159 -2.01 -4.84 -4.88
C TRP A 159 -0.62 -4.90 -4.24
N ALA A 160 -0.05 -6.09 -4.08
CA ALA A 160 1.28 -6.29 -3.51
C ALA A 160 2.35 -5.60 -4.38
N LYS A 161 2.31 -5.83 -5.70
CA LYS A 161 3.21 -5.17 -6.67
C LYS A 161 3.14 -3.65 -6.58
N LYS A 162 1.94 -3.09 -6.39
CA LYS A 162 1.77 -1.64 -6.27
C LYS A 162 2.28 -1.10 -4.92
N ASN A 163 2.04 -1.81 -3.83
CA ASN A 163 2.14 -1.26 -2.48
C ASN A 163 3.38 -1.67 -1.70
N LEU A 164 4.00 -2.82 -2.01
CA LEU A 164 5.20 -3.27 -1.31
C LEU A 164 6.36 -2.27 -1.36
N PRO A 165 6.67 -1.60 -2.48
CA PRO A 165 7.72 -0.59 -2.52
C PRO A 165 7.46 0.60 -1.57
N LEU A 166 6.20 0.80 -1.16
CA LEU A 166 5.76 1.83 -0.23
C LEU A 166 5.78 1.39 1.23
N VAL A 167 6.10 0.13 1.56
CA VAL A 167 6.04 -0.35 2.95
C VAL A 167 7.24 -1.20 3.33
N ALA A 168 7.82 -1.91 2.37
CA ALA A 168 8.96 -2.81 2.53
C ALA A 168 10.03 -2.41 1.51
N THR A 169 11.07 -1.71 1.97
CA THR A 169 12.27 -1.44 1.17
C THR A 169 13.46 -2.24 1.69
N GLN A 170 14.55 -2.31 0.91
CA GLN A 170 15.76 -3.06 1.26
C GLN A 170 16.32 -2.76 2.67
N LYS A 171 16.14 -1.54 3.19
CA LYS A 171 16.60 -1.16 4.55
C LYS A 171 15.70 -1.70 5.68
N ASN A 172 14.45 -2.05 5.38
CA ASN A 172 13.45 -2.54 6.33
C ASN A 172 12.83 -3.84 5.79
N ALA A 173 13.66 -4.70 5.22
CA ALA A 173 13.20 -5.86 4.50
C ALA A 173 12.65 -6.89 5.51
N LEU A 174 11.32 -6.92 5.63
CA LEU A 174 10.60 -7.94 6.39
C LEU A 174 10.51 -9.20 5.52
N GLU A 175 10.72 -10.37 6.12
CA GLU A 175 10.58 -11.67 5.45
C GLU A 175 9.23 -11.78 4.73
N GLU A 176 8.16 -11.30 5.36
CA GLU A 176 6.81 -11.29 4.78
C GLU A 176 6.68 -10.39 3.56
N GLY A 177 7.43 -9.29 3.52
CA GLY A 177 7.52 -8.43 2.34
C GLY A 177 8.16 -9.16 1.15
N HIS A 178 9.21 -9.94 1.41
CA HIS A 178 9.87 -10.77 0.40
C HIS A 178 8.96 -11.88 -0.12
N LEU A 179 8.28 -12.61 0.78
CA LEU A 179 7.34 -13.65 0.40
C LEU A 179 6.18 -13.11 -0.45
N LEU A 180 5.66 -11.94 -0.09
CA LEU A 180 4.58 -11.32 -0.84
C LEU A 180 5.05 -10.78 -2.20
N ALA A 181 6.29 -10.28 -2.29
CA ALA A 181 6.91 -9.89 -3.56
C ALA A 181 7.11 -11.11 -4.47
N GLN A 182 7.62 -12.23 -3.94
CA GLN A 182 7.78 -13.49 -4.68
C GLN A 182 6.44 -14.02 -5.18
N TYR A 183 5.41 -13.97 -4.33
CA TYR A 183 4.05 -14.31 -4.75
C TYR A 183 3.56 -13.42 -5.90
N ALA A 184 3.72 -12.10 -5.78
CA ALA A 184 3.28 -11.16 -6.83
C ALA A 184 4.01 -11.40 -8.16
N ALA A 185 5.32 -11.62 -8.14
CA ALA A 185 6.11 -11.90 -9.34
C ALA A 185 5.66 -13.20 -10.02
N THR A 186 5.46 -14.27 -9.25
CA THR A 186 5.00 -15.56 -9.79
C THR A 186 3.57 -15.51 -10.31
N ALA A 187 2.64 -14.89 -9.58
CA ALA A 187 1.24 -14.80 -9.96
C ALA A 187 0.99 -13.89 -11.17
N LEU A 188 1.81 -12.86 -11.36
CA LEU A 188 1.69 -11.92 -12.48
C LEU A 188 2.57 -12.27 -13.68
N CYS A 189 3.33 -13.38 -13.60
CA CYS A 189 4.37 -13.75 -14.57
C CYS A 189 5.34 -12.59 -14.87
N ASP A 190 5.64 -11.78 -13.85
CA ASP A 190 6.47 -10.59 -13.99
C ASP A 190 7.93 -10.94 -13.69
N THR A 191 8.78 -10.77 -14.69
CA THR A 191 10.23 -11.01 -14.61
C THR A 191 11.03 -9.72 -14.44
N ALA A 192 10.38 -8.56 -14.32
CA ALA A 192 11.07 -7.28 -14.12
C ALA A 192 11.86 -7.24 -12.79
N ASP A 193 12.77 -6.26 -12.66
CA ASP A 193 13.78 -6.03 -11.59
C ASP A 193 13.26 -5.91 -10.13
N TRP A 194 12.45 -6.87 -9.70
CA TRP A 194 12.12 -7.16 -8.31
C TRP A 194 13.13 -8.11 -7.69
N SER A 195 14.14 -8.55 -8.45
CA SER A 195 15.15 -9.54 -8.10
C SER A 195 15.91 -9.25 -6.80
N THR A 196 15.97 -7.99 -6.34
CA THR A 196 16.53 -7.64 -5.02
C THR A 196 15.56 -7.88 -3.86
N MET A 197 14.25 -7.88 -4.08
CA MET A 197 13.23 -8.23 -3.07
C MET A 197 12.66 -9.65 -3.24
N SER A 198 12.84 -10.30 -4.38
CA SER A 198 12.20 -11.58 -4.69
C SER A 198 13.19 -12.75 -4.71
N GLN A 199 14.30 -12.67 -3.96
CA GLN A 199 15.19 -13.83 -3.85
C GLN A 199 14.37 -15.04 -3.39
N PRO A 200 14.48 -16.20 -4.07
CA PRO A 200 13.70 -17.38 -3.70
C PRO A 200 13.98 -17.78 -2.26
N GLN A 201 12.97 -17.69 -1.40
CA GLN A 201 13.07 -18.12 -0.01
C GLN A 201 12.16 -19.33 0.22
N SER A 202 12.58 -20.20 1.15
CA SER A 202 11.73 -21.31 1.59
C SER A 202 10.52 -20.76 2.35
N LEU A 203 9.35 -21.37 2.15
CA LEU A 203 8.16 -20.97 2.88
C LEU A 203 8.35 -21.19 4.39
N PRO A 204 8.01 -20.21 5.25
CA PRO A 204 8.05 -20.38 6.70
C PRO A 204 7.20 -21.58 7.16
N THR A 205 7.55 -22.22 8.28
CA THR A 205 6.81 -23.36 8.85
C THR A 205 5.32 -23.07 9.09
N TRP A 206 4.99 -21.87 9.52
CA TRP A 206 3.61 -21.44 9.75
C TRP A 206 2.77 -21.35 8.46
N LEU A 207 3.41 -21.08 7.32
CA LEU A 207 2.76 -20.95 6.02
C LEU A 207 2.81 -22.26 5.22
N SER A 208 3.92 -23.01 5.31
CA SER A 208 4.14 -24.25 4.57
C SER A 208 3.18 -25.37 4.98
N SER A 209 2.82 -25.46 6.27
CA SER A 209 1.79 -26.38 6.77
C SER A 209 0.41 -26.16 6.15
N ARG A 210 0.14 -24.96 5.62
CA ARG A 210 -1.14 -24.57 5.01
C ARG A 210 -1.15 -24.75 3.50
N VAL A 211 -0.06 -24.39 2.82
CA VAL A 211 0.08 -24.56 1.36
C VAL A 211 0.15 -26.04 0.95
N ARG A 212 0.77 -26.91 1.78
CA ARG A 212 0.87 -28.35 1.52
C ARG A 212 -0.48 -29.08 1.45
N ARG A 213 -1.58 -28.51 1.97
CA ARG A 213 -2.92 -29.13 1.89
C ARG A 213 -3.59 -28.99 0.52
N HIS A 214 -3.01 -28.22 -0.41
CA HIS A 214 -3.54 -28.03 -1.76
C HIS A 214 -2.72 -28.70 -2.88
N ARG A 215 -1.71 -29.51 -2.54
CA ARG A 215 -1.09 -30.46 -3.50
C ARG A 215 -1.30 -31.90 -3.05
N LEU A 216 -2.40 -32.49 -3.49
CA LEU A 216 -2.48 -33.93 -3.73
C LEU A 216 -3.01 -34.14 -5.15
N ILE A 217 -2.10 -34.08 -6.11
CA ILE A 217 -2.09 -35.07 -7.19
C ILE A 217 -0.70 -35.69 -7.11
N PRO A 218 -0.54 -36.91 -6.57
CA PRO A 218 0.70 -37.62 -6.72
C PRO A 218 0.87 -37.92 -8.22
N LEU A 219 1.97 -37.44 -8.81
CA LEU A 219 2.48 -37.98 -10.08
C LEU A 219 3.01 -39.37 -9.79
N THR A 220 2.12 -40.35 -9.65
CA THR A 220 2.45 -41.77 -9.72
C THR A 220 1.88 -42.30 -11.01
N GLU A 221 2.69 -42.32 -12.06
CA GLU A 221 2.67 -43.41 -13.03
C GLU A 221 4.01 -43.42 -13.79
N PRO A 222 4.78 -44.52 -13.71
CA PRO A 222 6.03 -44.65 -14.46
C PRO A 222 5.71 -44.87 -15.95
N TYR A 223 6.35 -44.08 -16.79
CA TYR A 223 6.38 -44.27 -18.24
C TYR A 223 6.96 -45.66 -18.56
N VAL A 224 6.10 -46.64 -18.84
CA VAL A 224 6.53 -47.93 -19.38
C VAL A 224 6.94 -47.71 -20.84
N ARG A 225 8.25 -47.73 -21.10
CA ARG A 225 8.80 -47.81 -22.46
C ARG A 225 8.38 -49.15 -23.06
N THR A 226 7.37 -49.14 -23.93
CA THR A 226 7.10 -50.25 -24.85
C THR A 226 8.17 -50.23 -25.94
N THR A 227 9.04 -51.24 -25.93
CA THR A 227 9.96 -51.56 -27.03
C THR A 227 9.16 -52.00 -28.25
N TYR A 228 9.25 -51.25 -29.35
CA TYR A 228 8.86 -51.74 -30.68
C TYR A 228 10.09 -52.42 -31.31
N THR A 229 10.05 -53.74 -31.39
CA THR A 229 10.82 -54.55 -32.35
C THR A 229 10.07 -54.50 -33.68
N ALA A 230 10.76 -54.08 -34.75
CA ALA A 230 10.25 -54.13 -36.11
C ALA A 230 10.78 -55.37 -36.85
N PRO A 231 10.01 -55.96 -37.79
CA PRO A 231 10.39 -57.12 -38.60
C PRO A 231 11.40 -56.81 -39.70
#